data_AF-A0A8J8A4N6-F1
#
_entry.id   AF-A0A8J8A4N6-F1
#
_cell.length_a   1.000
_cell.length_b   1.000
_cell.length_c   1.000
_cell.angle_alpha   90.00
_cell.angle_beta   90.00
_cell.angle_gamma   90.00
#
_symmetry.space_group_name_H-M   'P 1'
#
loop_
_entity.id
_entity.type
_entity.pdbx_description
1 polymer ?
#
loop_
_entity_poly.entity_id
_entity_poly.type
_entity_poly.pdbx_seq_one_letter_code
_entity_poly.pdbx_strand_id
1 'polypeptide(L)'
;MTDVTWTIETADFGNLTASGVEGDSLPLFRIGDEFSLTFFFGQEISNHVSHYNDLREFARYAGDSTIDTGADIRGKPWYRERIHPYSSFTSTLVKLVPGSDVGDVGSYWAVVTGGEDGTKFVGGGERLTLSCYILAEASEYNTRTDIENDLKAEL
;
A
#
# COMPACT_ATOMS: atom_id res chain seq x y z
N MET A 1 -0.84 -9.21 21.40
CA MET A 1 -0.98 -8.52 20.12
C MET A 1 -0.91 -9.62 19.09
N THR A 2 -1.98 -9.86 18.35
CA THR A 2 -1.95 -10.82 17.25
C THR A 2 -1.18 -10.14 16.12
N ASP A 3 -0.06 -10.72 15.70
CA ASP A 3 0.76 -10.20 14.63
C ASP A 3 0.05 -10.44 13.28
N VAL A 4 -0.87 -9.53 12.97
CA VAL A 4 -1.60 -9.48 11.71
C VAL A 4 -0.59 -9.17 10.61
N THR A 5 -0.20 -10.15 9.80
CA THR A 5 0.79 -9.95 8.74
C THR A 5 0.12 -9.42 7.48
N TRP A 6 0.80 -8.52 6.75
CA TRP A 6 0.40 -8.04 5.44
C TRP A 6 1.53 -8.18 4.45
N THR A 7 1.16 -8.47 3.21
CA THR A 7 2.06 -8.43 2.06
C THR A 7 1.64 -7.30 1.14
N ILE A 8 2.60 -6.46 0.78
CA ILE A 8 2.46 -5.39 -0.20
C ILE A 8 3.21 -5.86 -1.44
N GLU A 9 2.47 -6.19 -2.51
CA GLU A 9 3.07 -6.53 -3.80
C GLU A 9 3.25 -5.27 -4.63
N THR A 10 4.48 -4.99 -5.06
CA THR A 10 4.84 -3.86 -5.92
C THR A 10 5.41 -4.33 -7.25
N ALA A 11 5.40 -3.47 -8.26
CA ALA A 11 5.98 -3.81 -9.58
C ALA A 11 7.50 -3.92 -9.55
N ASP A 12 8.16 -3.11 -8.73
CA ASP A 12 9.59 -2.81 -8.92
C ASP A 12 10.51 -3.61 -7.99
N PHE A 13 10.06 -3.98 -6.80
CA PHE A 13 10.88 -4.71 -5.81
C PHE A 13 10.16 -5.92 -5.20
N GLY A 14 8.99 -6.28 -5.73
CA GLY A 14 8.28 -7.51 -5.38
C GLY A 14 7.47 -7.39 -4.10
N ASN A 15 7.54 -8.42 -3.26
CA ASN A 15 6.64 -8.60 -2.12
C ASN A 15 7.31 -8.14 -0.83
N LEU A 16 6.80 -7.08 -0.22
CA LEU A 16 7.22 -6.66 1.13
C LEU A 16 6.26 -7.23 2.16
N THR A 17 6.82 -7.97 3.12
CA THR A 17 6.05 -8.49 4.26
C THR A 17 6.33 -7.65 5.49
N ALA A 18 5.27 -7.22 6.14
CA ALA A 18 5.31 -6.48 7.39
C ALA A 18 4.21 -6.98 8.34
N SER A 19 4.43 -6.84 9.64
CA SER A 19 3.38 -7.05 10.63
C SER A 19 2.59 -5.75 10.68
N GLY A 20 1.29 -5.73 10.39
CA GLY A 20 0.54 -4.49 10.57
C GLY A 20 -0.96 -4.53 10.34
N VAL A 21 -1.73 -4.38 11.41
CA VAL A 21 -2.68 -3.26 11.55
C VAL A 21 -2.61 -2.82 13.02
N GLU A 22 -2.23 -1.57 13.29
CA GLU A 22 -2.40 -0.98 14.63
C GLU A 22 -3.85 -0.46 14.74
N GLY A 23 -4.70 -1.13 15.54
CA GLY A 23 -6.10 -0.75 15.76
C GLY A 23 -6.94 -1.92 16.31
N ASP A 24 -7.97 -1.64 17.13
CA ASP A 24 -8.82 -2.66 17.76
C ASP A 24 -9.76 -3.40 16.77
N SER A 25 -9.77 -3.01 15.49
CA SER A 25 -10.58 -3.61 14.43
C SER A 25 -9.82 -3.68 13.11
N LEU A 26 -9.89 -4.83 12.44
CA LEU A 26 -9.46 -5.00 11.07
C LEU A 26 -10.17 -3.98 10.16
N PRO A 27 -9.46 -3.26 9.27
CA PRO A 27 -10.08 -2.26 8.42
C PRO A 27 -11.00 -2.93 7.40
N LEU A 28 -12.26 -2.48 7.35
CA LEU A 28 -13.16 -2.77 6.24
C LEU A 28 -12.91 -1.71 5.15
N PHE A 29 -12.23 -2.12 4.08
CA PHE A 29 -11.98 -1.24 2.96
C PHE A 29 -13.22 -1.10 2.08
N ARG A 30 -13.45 0.12 1.57
CA ARG A 30 -14.42 0.36 0.51
C ARG A 30 -13.69 0.91 -0.71
N ILE A 31 -14.17 0.50 -1.88
CA ILE A 31 -13.65 0.98 -3.15
C ILE A 31 -13.89 2.50 -3.24
N GLY A 32 -12.84 3.25 -3.58
CA GLY A 32 -12.86 4.71 -3.64
C GLY A 32 -12.62 5.42 -2.30
N ASP A 33 -12.37 4.70 -1.20
CA ASP A 33 -11.98 5.31 0.07
C ASP A 33 -10.46 5.49 0.18
N GLU A 34 -10.06 6.58 0.84
CA GLU A 34 -8.71 6.75 1.37
C GLU A 34 -8.61 6.13 2.77
N PHE A 35 -7.48 5.48 3.04
CA PHE A 35 -7.18 4.88 4.32
C PHE A 35 -5.69 4.93 4.61
N SER A 36 -5.35 4.78 5.89
CA SER A 36 -3.97 4.65 6.32
C SER A 36 -3.74 3.28 6.94
N LEU A 37 -2.65 2.61 6.54
CA LEU A 37 -2.18 1.38 7.17
C LEU A 37 -0.83 1.63 7.82
N THR A 38 -0.74 1.31 9.11
CA THR A 38 0.51 1.34 9.86
C THR A 38 1.13 -0.05 9.91
N PHE A 39 2.34 -0.15 9.38
CA PHE A 39 3.18 -1.33 9.35
C PHE A 39 4.27 -1.25 10.43
N PHE A 40 4.48 -2.35 11.12
CA PHE A 40 5.50 -2.59 12.12
C PHE A 40 6.51 -3.62 11.61
N PHE A 41 7.79 -3.31 11.80
CA PHE A 41 8.90 -4.14 11.37
C PHE A 41 9.70 -4.60 12.58
N GLY A 42 9.14 -5.53 13.37
CA GLY A 42 9.84 -6.07 14.52
C GLY A 42 10.89 -7.12 14.15
N GLN A 43 11.73 -7.47 15.13
CA GLN A 43 12.84 -8.41 14.96
C GLN A 43 12.38 -9.84 14.60
N GLU A 44 11.12 -10.17 14.87
CA GLU A 44 10.45 -11.40 14.49
C GLU A 44 10.26 -11.55 12.97
N ILE A 45 10.27 -10.44 12.23
CA ILE A 45 10.16 -10.45 10.77
C ILE A 45 11.55 -10.62 10.14
N SER A 46 11.67 -11.66 9.32
CA SER A 46 12.89 -11.86 8.52
C SER A 46 13.11 -10.68 7.59
N ASN A 47 14.35 -10.20 7.52
CA ASN A 47 14.73 -9.02 6.72
C ASN A 47 13.99 -7.73 7.10
N HIS A 48 13.46 -7.59 8.33
CA HIS A 48 12.71 -6.42 8.80
C HIS A 48 13.38 -5.07 8.44
N VAL A 49 14.69 -4.93 8.67
CA VAL A 49 15.43 -3.70 8.33
C VAL A 49 15.42 -3.42 6.83
N SER A 50 15.56 -4.44 5.98
CA SER A 50 15.53 -4.27 4.54
C SER A 50 14.13 -3.87 4.08
N HIS A 51 13.10 -4.64 4.47
CA HIS A 51 11.73 -4.34 4.08
C HIS A 51 11.25 -2.98 4.57
N TYR A 52 11.68 -2.57 5.77
CA TYR A 52 11.42 -1.24 6.29
C TYR A 52 12.05 -0.16 5.40
N ASN A 53 13.34 -0.31 5.04
CA ASN A 53 14.01 0.66 4.19
C ASN A 53 13.40 0.72 2.78
N ASP A 54 13.07 -0.44 2.20
CA ASP A 54 12.42 -0.52 0.88
C ASP A 54 11.04 0.17 0.91
N LEU A 55 10.22 -0.10 1.94
CA LEU A 55 8.90 0.52 2.05
C LEU A 55 8.98 2.01 2.38
N ARG A 56 9.94 2.42 3.21
CA ARG A 56 10.19 3.83 3.54
C ARG A 56 10.63 4.62 2.31
N GLU A 57 11.51 4.03 1.50
CA GLU A 57 11.91 4.60 0.22
C GLU A 57 10.68 4.73 -0.69
N PHE A 58 9.88 3.67 -0.82
CA PHE A 58 8.63 3.69 -1.59
C PHE A 58 7.64 4.76 -1.14
N ALA A 59 7.39 4.87 0.16
CA ALA A 59 6.50 5.88 0.75
C ALA A 59 6.97 7.31 0.46
N ARG A 60 8.28 7.54 0.57
CA ARG A 60 8.88 8.84 0.23
C ARG A 60 8.66 9.18 -1.25
N TYR A 61 8.89 8.23 -2.15
CA TYR A 61 8.69 8.47 -3.58
C TYR A 61 7.23 8.62 -3.98
N ALA A 62 6.32 7.90 -3.32
CA ALA A 62 4.88 8.11 -3.48
C ALA A 62 4.50 9.55 -3.10
N GLY A 63 5.04 10.08 -1.98
CA GLY A 63 4.83 11.46 -1.56
C GLY A 63 5.50 12.52 -2.46
N ASP A 64 6.63 12.20 -3.10
CA ASP A 64 7.31 13.08 -4.06
C ASP A 64 6.68 13.04 -5.47
N SER A 65 5.83 12.03 -5.74
CA SER A 65 5.11 11.88 -7.00
C SER A 65 3.78 12.63 -6.96
N THR A 66 3.26 13.01 -8.13
CA THR A 66 1.90 13.56 -8.20
C THR A 66 0.92 12.43 -8.48
N ILE A 67 -0.01 12.21 -7.55
CA ILE A 67 -1.02 11.17 -7.63
C ILE A 67 -2.38 11.82 -7.49
N ASP A 68 -3.16 11.80 -8.55
CA ASP A 68 -4.55 12.25 -8.55
C ASP A 68 -5.46 11.03 -8.47
N THR A 69 -6.44 11.05 -7.58
CA THR A 69 -7.45 10.00 -7.41
C THR A 69 -8.83 10.61 -7.45
N GLY A 70 -9.83 9.78 -7.76
CA GLY A 70 -11.22 10.21 -7.68
C GLY A 70 -12.18 9.15 -8.16
N ALA A 71 -13.44 9.56 -8.31
CA ALA A 71 -14.49 8.76 -8.92
C ALA A 71 -14.94 9.43 -10.23
N ASP A 72 -15.23 8.63 -11.25
CA ASP A 72 -15.80 9.10 -12.50
C ASP A 72 -17.31 9.42 -12.34
N ILE A 73 -17.95 9.86 -13.42
CA ILE A 73 -19.39 10.17 -13.43
C ILE A 73 -20.30 8.97 -13.16
N ARG A 74 -19.77 7.74 -13.18
CA ARG A 74 -20.46 6.48 -12.89
C ARG A 74 -20.14 5.95 -11.49
N GLY A 75 -19.33 6.67 -10.71
CA GLY A 75 -18.86 6.25 -9.39
C GLY A 75 -17.73 5.23 -9.42
N LYS A 76 -17.12 4.98 -10.59
CA LYS A 76 -15.97 4.08 -10.71
C LYS A 76 -14.70 4.82 -10.29
N PRO A 77 -13.85 4.23 -9.43
CA PRO A 77 -12.60 4.87 -9.07
C PRO A 77 -11.69 5.00 -10.28
N TRP A 78 -10.88 6.06 -10.29
CA TRP A 78 -9.79 6.24 -11.23
C TRP A 78 -8.57 6.77 -10.47
N TYR A 79 -7.40 6.55 -11.05
CA TYR A 79 -6.18 7.19 -10.59
C TYR A 79 -5.34 7.66 -11.75
N ARG A 80 -4.45 8.58 -11.44
CA ARG A 80 -3.43 9.09 -12.34
C ARG A 80 -2.17 9.29 -11.55
N GLU A 81 -1.07 8.76 -12.05
CA GLU A 81 0.24 8.93 -11.44
C GLU A 81 1.18 9.64 -12.42
N ARG A 82 1.92 10.61 -11.89
CA ARG A 82 3.09 11.20 -12.54
C ARG A 82 4.29 10.94 -11.65
N ILE A 83 4.93 9.82 -11.92
CA ILE A 83 6.12 9.38 -11.21
C ILE A 83 7.26 10.37 -11.44
N HIS A 84 7.97 10.69 -10.35
CA HIS A 84 9.09 11.61 -10.42
C HIS A 84 10.22 11.04 -11.32
N PRO A 85 10.87 11.84 -12.19
CA PRO A 85 11.89 11.33 -13.13
C PRO A 85 13.11 10.66 -12.49
N TYR A 86 13.36 10.93 -11.21
CA TYR A 86 14.45 10.33 -10.43
C TYR A 86 13.96 9.23 -9.47
N SER A 87 12.71 8.78 -9.63
CA SER A 87 12.16 7.64 -8.90
C SER A 87 12.83 6.35 -9.37
N SER A 88 13.22 5.50 -8.42
CA SER A 88 13.60 4.11 -8.65
C SER A 88 12.39 3.21 -8.95
N PHE A 89 11.18 3.72 -8.68
CA PHE A 89 9.91 3.02 -8.87
C PHE A 89 9.18 3.51 -10.10
N THR A 90 8.53 2.60 -10.81
CA THR A 90 7.79 2.85 -12.05
C THR A 90 6.32 3.12 -11.82
N SER A 91 5.79 2.75 -10.64
CA SER A 91 4.39 2.98 -10.30
C SER A 91 4.14 2.86 -8.79
N THR A 92 3.12 3.58 -8.34
CA THR A 92 2.66 3.65 -6.94
C THR A 92 1.48 2.72 -6.67
N LEU A 93 0.99 2.01 -7.70
CA LEU A 93 -0.01 0.96 -7.58
C LEU A 93 0.60 -0.26 -6.86
N VAL A 94 -0.13 -0.75 -5.87
CA VAL A 94 0.22 -1.91 -5.05
C VAL A 94 -0.97 -2.84 -4.91
N LYS A 95 -0.67 -4.11 -4.64
CA LYS A 95 -1.67 -5.08 -4.19
C LYS A 95 -1.44 -5.35 -2.71
N LEU A 96 -2.46 -5.09 -1.91
CA LEU A 96 -2.47 -5.34 -0.48
C LEU A 96 -3.09 -6.71 -0.24
N VAL A 97 -2.28 -7.61 0.30
CA VAL A 97 -2.68 -8.98 0.61
C VAL A 97 -2.63 -9.17 2.13
N PRO A 98 -3.77 -9.34 2.79
CA PRO A 98 -3.80 -9.73 4.19
C PRO A 98 -3.23 -11.15 4.35
N GLY A 99 -2.46 -11.37 5.41
CA GLY A 99 -2.02 -12.69 5.85
C GLY A 99 -3.19 -13.56 6.36
N SER A 100 -2.92 -14.83 6.62
CA SER A 100 -3.96 -15.77 7.12
C SER A 100 -4.55 -15.37 8.47
N ASP A 101 -3.83 -14.57 9.26
CA ASP A 101 -4.22 -14.20 10.63
C ASP A 101 -5.16 -12.98 10.68
N VAL A 102 -5.43 -12.37 9.52
CA VAL A 102 -6.21 -11.13 9.37
C VAL A 102 -7.70 -11.42 9.17
N GLY A 103 -8.14 -12.68 9.28
CA GLY A 103 -9.56 -13.07 9.13
C GLY A 103 -10.07 -12.98 7.69
N ASP A 104 -11.36 -12.70 7.52
CA ASP A 104 -12.05 -12.68 6.21
C ASP A 104 -11.81 -11.39 5.39
N VAL A 105 -10.72 -10.66 5.65
CA VAL A 105 -10.38 -9.44 4.90
C VAL A 105 -9.93 -9.83 3.49
N GLY A 106 -10.49 -9.18 2.47
CA GLY A 106 -10.11 -9.39 1.07
C GLY A 106 -8.72 -8.83 0.74
N SER A 107 -8.18 -9.25 -0.41
CA SER A 107 -7.05 -8.56 -1.03
C SER A 107 -7.56 -7.39 -1.88
N TYR A 108 -6.81 -6.30 -1.93
CA TYR A 108 -7.23 -5.07 -2.62
C TYR A 108 -6.12 -4.52 -3.49
N TRP A 109 -6.51 -3.91 -4.60
CA TRP A 109 -5.65 -3.02 -5.36
C TRP A 109 -5.77 -1.60 -4.82
N ALA A 110 -4.64 -0.95 -4.57
CA ALA A 110 -4.60 0.41 -4.07
C ALA A 110 -3.45 1.20 -4.68
N VAL A 111 -3.62 2.52 -4.80
CA VAL A 111 -2.50 3.42 -5.10
C VAL A 111 -2.03 4.06 -3.80
N VAL A 112 -0.72 4.02 -3.55
CA VAL A 112 -0.13 4.65 -2.37
C VAL A 112 0.03 6.14 -2.65
N THR A 113 -0.70 6.98 -1.92
CA THR A 113 -0.72 8.44 -2.07
C THR A 113 0.33 9.15 -1.21
N GLY A 114 0.96 8.43 -0.29
CA GLY A 114 2.06 8.93 0.53
C GLY A 114 2.39 8.00 1.68
N GLY A 115 3.25 8.47 2.59
CA GLY A 115 3.47 7.78 3.86
C GLY A 115 4.29 8.58 4.85
N GLU A 116 4.26 8.13 6.09
CA GLU A 116 4.87 8.76 7.26
C GLU A 116 5.73 7.75 8.03
N ASP A 117 6.96 8.15 8.34
CA ASP A 117 7.88 7.41 9.21
C ASP A 117 7.57 7.74 10.67
N GLY A 118 6.88 6.80 11.35
CA GLY A 118 6.46 6.91 12.74
C GLY A 118 7.47 6.31 13.73
N THR A 119 8.68 5.99 13.29
CA THR A 119 9.69 5.29 14.11
C THR A 119 10.06 6.12 15.35
N LYS A 120 9.88 5.54 16.54
CA LYS A 120 10.27 6.17 17.81
C LYS A 120 11.64 5.67 18.26
N PHE A 121 12.60 6.57 18.42
CA PHE A 121 13.99 6.27 18.80
C PHE A 121 14.20 5.53 20.14
N VAL A 122 13.19 5.46 21.01
CA VAL A 122 13.33 4.85 22.35
C VAL A 122 12.38 3.66 22.49
N GLY A 123 12.93 2.45 22.36
CA GLY A 123 12.27 1.19 22.68
C GLY A 123 11.11 0.77 21.76
N GLY A 124 10.80 1.56 20.72
CA GLY A 124 9.84 1.19 19.69
C GLY A 124 10.56 0.64 18.45
N GLY A 125 10.06 -0.45 17.87
CA GLY A 125 10.52 -0.93 16.56
C GLY A 125 10.13 0.01 15.41
N GLU A 126 10.67 -0.24 14.22
CA GLU A 126 10.44 0.58 13.04
C GLU A 126 8.96 0.56 12.62
N ARG A 127 8.43 1.75 12.33
CA ARG A 127 7.01 1.94 11.99
C ARG A 127 6.87 2.83 10.77
N LEU A 128 6.04 2.40 9.84
CA LEU A 128 5.72 3.18 8.64
C LEU A 128 4.21 3.16 8.39
N THR A 129 3.62 4.34 8.25
CA THR A 129 2.22 4.49 7.85
C THR A 129 2.16 4.81 6.38
N LEU A 130 1.41 4.04 5.60
CA LEU A 130 1.11 4.37 4.20
C LEU A 130 -0.30 4.95 4.10
N SER A 131 -0.44 6.01 3.32
CA SER A 131 -1.74 6.50 2.84
C SER A 131 -2.04 5.86 1.51
N CYS A 132 -3.22 5.29 1.38
CA CYS A 132 -3.61 4.48 0.24
C CYS A 132 -5.03 4.83 -0.19
N TYR A 133 -5.29 4.77 -1.50
CA TYR A 133 -6.62 4.91 -2.08
C TYR A 133 -7.03 3.58 -2.73
N ILE A 134 -8.15 3.00 -2.29
CA ILE A 134 -8.61 1.69 -2.78
C ILE A 134 -9.21 1.84 -4.17
N LEU A 135 -8.70 1.05 -5.12
CA LEU A 135 -9.17 1.04 -6.50
C LEU A 135 -10.14 -0.09 -6.79
N ALA A 136 -9.89 -1.29 -6.26
CA ALA A 136 -10.74 -2.46 -6.53
C ALA A 136 -10.41 -3.61 -5.59
N GLU A 137 -11.27 -4.61 -5.53
CA GLU A 137 -10.90 -5.90 -4.97
C GLU A 137 -9.92 -6.63 -5.90
N ALA A 138 -8.98 -7.37 -5.33
CA ALA A 138 -7.98 -8.08 -6.12
C ALA A 138 -8.60 -9.18 -7.01
N SER A 139 -9.76 -9.72 -6.65
CA SER A 139 -10.50 -10.71 -7.44
C SER A 139 -11.12 -10.14 -8.72
N GLU A 140 -11.25 -8.82 -8.85
CA GLU A 140 -11.81 -8.19 -10.05
C GLU A 140 -10.79 -8.15 -11.21
N TYR A 141 -9.49 -8.21 -10.90
CA TYR A 141 -8.42 -8.08 -11.89
C TYR A 141 -7.35 -9.16 -11.69
N ASN A 142 -7.12 -9.95 -12.73
CA ASN A 142 -6.13 -11.04 -12.69
C ASN A 142 -4.70 -10.52 -12.67
N THR A 143 -4.45 -9.37 -13.29
CA THR A 143 -3.11 -8.80 -13.44
C THR A 143 -3.10 -7.31 -13.14
N ARG A 144 -1.90 -6.82 -12.80
CA ARG A 144 -1.63 -5.39 -12.66
C ARG A 144 -1.94 -4.62 -13.94
N THR A 145 -1.61 -5.19 -15.09
CA THR A 145 -1.86 -4.57 -16.40
C THR A 145 -3.36 -4.40 -16.67
N ASP A 146 -4.20 -5.33 -16.22
CA ASP A 146 -5.65 -5.23 -16.42
C ASP A 146 -6.24 -4.04 -15.65
N ILE A 147 -5.83 -3.85 -14.39
CA ILE A 147 -6.31 -2.71 -13.58
C ILE A 147 -5.72 -1.38 -14.07
N GLU A 148 -4.46 -1.37 -14.49
CA GLU A 148 -3.83 -0.19 -15.10
C GLU A 148 -4.62 0.23 -16.35
N ASN A 149 -4.91 -0.69 -17.27
CA ASN A 149 -5.65 -0.38 -18.49
C ASN A 149 -7.09 0.11 -18.23
N ASP A 150 -7.70 -0.31 -17.12
CA ASP A 150 -9.11 -0.06 -16.85
C ASP A 150 -9.37 1.17 -15.95
N LEU A 151 -8.43 1.49 -15.05
CA LEU A 151 -8.59 2.54 -14.03
C LEU A 151 -7.56 3.67 -14.12
N LYS A 152 -6.47 3.50 -14.90
CA LYS A 152 -5.48 4.56 -15.10
C LYS A 152 -5.96 5.52 -16.18
N ALA A 153 -6.08 6.80 -15.83
CA ALA A 153 -6.44 7.82 -16.81
C ALA A 153 -5.22 8.17 -17.69
N GLU A 154 -5.33 7.94 -19.01
CA GLU A 154 -4.38 8.42 -20.02
C GLU A 154 -4.70 9.87 -20.44
N LEU A 155 -3.66 10.65 -20.75
CA LEU A 155 -3.78 11.94 -21.47
C LEU A 155 -3.20 11.80 -22.87
#